data_AF-J9GCY1-F1
#
_entry.id   AF-J9GCY1-F1
#
_cell.length_a   1.000
_cell.length_b   1.000
_cell.length_c   1.000
_cell.angle_alpha   90.00
_cell.angle_beta   90.00
_cell.angle_gamma   90.00
#
_symmetry.space_group_name_H-M   'P 1'
#
loop_
_entity.id
_entity.type
_entity.pdbx_description
1 polymer ?
#
loop_
_entity_poly.entity_id
_entity_poly.type
_entity_poly.pdbx_seq_one_letter_code
_entity_poly.pdbx_strand_id
1 'polypeptide(L)'
;MNTKPQPQKWCTQEERQLAYDNYETTDDHGMQIFGIAKDQEGNEYYMVKNSWGTNSKYKGIWYASKAFARYKTMNIVVHKDAIPKSIKAKLGIK
;
A
#
# COMPACT_ATOMS: atom_id res chain seq x y z
N MET A 1 -20.31 -1.15 4.36
CA MET A 1 -19.52 -2.21 5.03
C MET A 1 -18.07 -1.81 5.37
N ASN A 2 -17.62 -0.56 5.13
CA ASN A 2 -16.21 -0.16 5.35
C ASN A 2 -16.04 0.96 6.40
N THR A 3 -16.91 1.03 7.42
CA THR A 3 -17.04 2.20 8.31
C THR A 3 -16.34 2.06 9.67
N LYS A 4 -15.80 0.87 9.99
CA LYS A 4 -15.05 0.58 11.22
C LYS A 4 -13.97 -0.49 10.93
N PRO A 5 -12.97 -0.68 11.81
CA PRO A 5 -11.98 -1.74 11.64
C PRO A 5 -12.65 -3.10 11.50
N GLN A 6 -12.06 -3.95 10.65
CA GLN A 6 -12.52 -5.29 10.35
C GLN A 6 -11.30 -6.19 10.11
N PRO A 7 -11.39 -7.50 10.40
CA PRO A 7 -10.38 -8.46 9.98
C PRO A 7 -10.07 -8.32 8.49
N GLN A 8 -8.78 -8.31 8.15
CA GLN A 8 -8.33 -8.14 6.78
C GLN A 8 -7.93 -9.49 6.18
N LYS A 9 -8.29 -9.74 4.91
CA LYS A 9 -7.72 -10.85 4.15
C LYS A 9 -6.27 -10.55 3.81
N TRP A 10 -5.35 -11.42 4.24
CA TRP A 10 -3.93 -11.32 3.90
C TRP A 10 -3.62 -12.20 2.70
N CYS A 11 -3.45 -11.60 1.53
CA CYS A 11 -3.36 -12.35 0.28
C CYS A 11 -2.07 -13.21 0.19
N THR A 12 -2.18 -14.36 -0.47
CA THR A 12 -1.01 -15.12 -0.93
C THR A 12 -0.38 -14.48 -2.17
N GLN A 13 0.75 -15.01 -2.64
CA GLN A 13 1.38 -14.54 -3.88
C GLN A 13 0.54 -14.93 -5.10
N GLU A 14 -0.08 -16.11 -5.08
CA GLU A 14 -0.92 -16.66 -6.15
C GLU A 14 -2.22 -15.86 -6.29
N GLU A 15 -2.85 -15.49 -5.18
CA GLU A 15 -4.05 -14.64 -5.19
C GLU A 15 -3.73 -13.26 -5.78
N ARG A 16 -2.58 -12.67 -5.40
CA ARG A 16 -2.12 -11.39 -5.95
C ARG A 16 -1.84 -11.49 -7.45
N GLN A 17 -1.22 -12.58 -7.89
CA GLN A 17 -0.92 -12.81 -9.31
C GLN A 17 -2.22 -12.96 -10.12
N LEU A 18 -3.15 -13.79 -9.65
CA LEU A 18 -4.44 -13.97 -10.29
C LEU A 18 -5.18 -12.65 -10.47
N ALA A 19 -5.17 -11.78 -9.45
CA ALA A 19 -5.83 -10.48 -9.49
C ALA A 19 -5.25 -9.53 -10.54
N TYR A 20 -3.96 -9.68 -10.87
CA TYR A 20 -3.33 -8.95 -11.96
C TYR A 20 -3.72 -9.58 -13.32
N ASP A 21 -3.58 -10.91 -13.42
CA ASP A 21 -3.83 -11.66 -14.66
C ASP A 21 -5.30 -11.60 -15.11
N ASN A 22 -6.24 -11.52 -14.17
CA ASN A 22 -7.68 -11.49 -14.43
C ASN A 22 -8.29 -10.08 -14.47
N TYR A 23 -7.45 -9.04 -14.49
CA TYR A 23 -7.84 -7.63 -14.57
C TYR A 23 -8.58 -7.04 -13.35
N GLU A 24 -8.54 -7.69 -12.17
CA GLU A 24 -9.01 -7.08 -10.92
C GLU A 24 -8.03 -6.03 -10.33
N THR A 25 -6.79 -5.99 -10.84
CA THR A 25 -5.74 -5.04 -10.46
C THR A 25 -5.10 -4.51 -11.73
N THR A 26 -5.51 -3.32 -12.17
CA THR A 26 -5.23 -2.78 -13.50
C THR A 26 -4.77 -1.31 -13.50
N ASP A 27 -5.63 -0.40 -13.01
CA ASP A 27 -5.41 1.04 -13.09
C ASP A 27 -4.37 1.52 -12.05
N ASP A 28 -3.23 2.02 -12.54
CA ASP A 28 -2.06 2.39 -11.73
C ASP A 28 -2.10 3.88 -11.34
N HIS A 29 -2.92 4.19 -10.32
CA HIS A 29 -3.00 5.55 -9.77
C HIS A 29 -1.83 5.86 -8.82
N GLY A 30 -1.04 6.88 -9.17
CA GLY A 30 0.13 7.30 -8.41
C GLY A 30 -0.20 8.09 -7.12
N MET A 31 0.35 7.66 -5.99
CA MET A 31 0.21 8.32 -4.68
C MET A 31 1.53 8.22 -3.87
N GLN A 32 1.63 8.96 -2.75
CA GLN A 32 2.83 8.93 -1.90
C GLN A 32 2.52 8.35 -0.52
N ILE A 33 3.17 7.24 -0.17
CA ILE A 33 3.24 6.76 1.22
C ILE A 33 4.33 7.55 1.96
N PHE A 34 4.01 8.07 3.15
CA PHE A 34 4.96 8.88 3.94
C PHE A 34 5.02 8.51 5.43
N GLY A 35 4.18 7.58 5.90
CA GLY A 35 4.15 7.22 7.32
C GLY A 35 3.35 5.96 7.61
N ILE A 36 3.35 5.57 8.88
CA ILE A 36 2.59 4.45 9.42
C ILE A 36 1.68 4.99 10.53
N ALA A 37 0.43 4.53 10.56
CA ALA A 37 -0.54 4.84 11.58
C ALA A 37 -1.18 3.54 12.11
N LYS A 38 -1.84 3.64 13.27
CA LYS A 38 -2.65 2.57 13.84
C LYS A 38 -4.07 3.07 14.11
N ASP A 39 -5.05 2.17 13.97
CA ASP A 39 -6.42 2.43 14.43
C ASP A 39 -6.57 2.12 15.93
N GLN A 40 -7.79 2.27 16.46
CA GLN A 40 -8.09 2.02 17.87
C GLN A 40 -8.00 0.53 18.29
N GLU A 41 -7.91 -0.39 17.34
CA GLU A 41 -7.73 -1.84 17.58
C GLU A 41 -6.28 -2.28 17.35
N GLY A 42 -5.39 -1.34 16.99
CA GLY A 42 -3.97 -1.59 16.76
C GLY A 42 -3.62 -2.05 15.35
N ASN A 43 -4.57 -2.11 14.43
CA ASN A 43 -4.31 -2.50 13.03
C ASN A 43 -3.46 -1.43 12.35
N GLU A 44 -2.49 -1.85 11.54
CA GLU A 44 -1.54 -0.94 10.90
C GLU A 44 -1.99 -0.49 9.50
N TYR A 45 -1.76 0.80 9.24
CA TYR A 45 -2.07 1.47 7.98
C TYR A 45 -0.87 2.27 7.49
N TYR A 46 -0.70 2.34 6.18
CA TYR A 46 0.15 3.36 5.55
C TYR A 46 -0.61 4.68 5.45
N MET A 47 0.06 5.78 5.78
CA MET A 47 -0.42 7.14 5.55
C MET A 47 -0.09 7.53 4.11
N VAL A 48 -1.11 7.92 3.35
CA VAL A 48 -1.02 8.16 1.90
C VAL A 48 -1.41 9.60 1.59
N LYS A 49 -0.51 10.36 0.99
CA LYS A 49 -0.82 11.67 0.39
C LYS A 49 -1.34 11.44 -1.02
N ASN A 50 -2.59 11.86 -1.25
CA ASN A 50 -3.23 11.81 -2.56
C ASN A 50 -3.18 13.20 -3.25
N SER A 51 -3.57 13.28 -4.51
CA SER A 51 -3.47 14.47 -5.37
C SER A 51 -4.83 15.07 -5.78
N TRP A 52 -5.93 14.70 -5.11
CA TRP A 52 -7.30 15.19 -5.40
C TRP A 52 -7.73 16.42 -4.56
N GLY A 53 -6.77 17.23 -4.10
CA GLY A 53 -7.03 18.39 -3.24
C GLY A 53 -7.38 18.03 -1.78
N THR A 54 -7.86 19.01 -1.01
CA THR A 54 -8.05 18.89 0.46
C THR A 54 -9.51 18.83 0.90
N ASN A 55 -10.47 18.82 -0.04
CA ASN A 55 -11.89 18.71 0.27
C ASN A 55 -12.30 17.25 0.53
N SER A 56 -11.73 16.65 1.57
CA SER A 56 -12.00 15.29 2.01
C SER A 56 -11.87 15.16 3.53
N LYS A 57 -12.33 14.03 4.09
CA LYS A 57 -12.38 13.80 5.54
C LYS A 57 -11.04 14.06 6.26
N TYR A 58 -9.93 13.68 5.63
CA TYR A 58 -8.58 13.86 6.19
C TYR A 58 -7.72 14.81 5.35
N LYS A 59 -8.33 15.84 4.75
CA LYS A 59 -7.63 16.94 4.06
C LYS A 59 -6.62 16.48 2.99
N GLY A 60 -7.06 15.53 2.16
CA GLY A 60 -6.24 14.96 1.06
C GLY A 60 -5.40 13.73 1.45
N ILE A 61 -5.44 13.32 2.71
CA ILE A 61 -4.76 12.13 3.21
C ILE A 61 -5.70 10.92 3.20
N TRP A 62 -5.13 9.76 2.90
CA TRP A 62 -5.77 8.46 2.98
C TRP A 62 -5.00 7.53 3.92
N TYR A 63 -5.70 6.52 4.43
CA TYR A 63 -5.12 5.46 5.25
C TYR A 63 -5.38 4.13 4.53
N ALA A 64 -4.32 3.53 4.00
CA ALA A 64 -4.40 2.23 3.32
C ALA A 64 -3.95 1.13 4.30
N SER A 65 -4.80 0.14 4.57
CA SER A 65 -4.38 -0.99 5.41
C SER A 65 -3.18 -1.69 4.78
N LYS A 66 -2.28 -2.26 5.59
CA LYS A 66 -1.15 -3.01 5.04
C LYS A 66 -1.60 -4.16 4.13
N ALA A 67 -2.78 -4.74 4.40
CA ALA A 67 -3.39 -5.80 3.60
C ALA A 67 -3.78 -5.31 2.20
N PHE A 68 -4.43 -4.14 2.14
CA PHE A 68 -4.78 -3.50 0.87
C PHE A 68 -3.53 -3.18 0.04
N ALA A 69 -2.52 -2.55 0.66
CA ALA A 69 -1.28 -2.21 -0.03
C ALA A 69 -0.55 -3.48 -0.55
N ARG A 70 -0.48 -4.54 0.26
CA ARG A 70 0.07 -5.84 -0.15
C ARG A 70 -0.63 -6.39 -1.40
N TYR A 71 -1.95 -6.31 -1.45
CA TYR A 71 -2.73 -6.92 -2.53
C TYR A 71 -2.75 -6.05 -3.80
N LYS A 72 -2.89 -4.72 -3.67
CA LYS A 72 -3.25 -3.82 -4.78
C LYS A 72 -2.15 -2.90 -5.29
N THR A 73 -1.00 -2.77 -4.62
CA THR A 73 0.13 -2.02 -5.19
C THR A 73 0.62 -2.68 -6.48
N MET A 74 0.86 -1.94 -7.56
CA MET A 74 1.42 -2.49 -8.80
C MET A 74 2.95 -2.39 -8.80
N ASN A 75 3.50 -1.18 -8.65
CA ASN A 75 4.91 -0.94 -8.41
C ASN A 75 5.13 0.18 -7.38
N ILE A 76 6.39 0.40 -7.01
CA ILE A 76 6.81 1.53 -6.18
C ILE A 76 8.14 2.09 -6.69
N VAL A 77 8.41 3.35 -6.36
CA VAL A 77 9.72 3.98 -6.54
C VAL A 77 10.21 4.47 -5.19
N VAL A 78 11.46 4.17 -4.87
CA VAL A 78 12.13 4.60 -3.64
C VAL A 78 13.56 4.99 -3.95
N HIS A 79 14.16 5.84 -3.10
CA HIS A 79 15.60 6.03 -3.13
C HIS A 79 16.31 4.69 -2.85
N LYS A 80 17.45 4.43 -3.50
CA LYS A 80 18.18 3.15 -3.34
C LYS A 80 18.44 2.84 -1.87
N ASP A 81 18.79 3.85 -1.06
CA ASP A 81 19.10 3.67 0.37
C ASP A 81 17.91 3.32 1.26
N ALA A 82 16.68 3.40 0.75
CA ALA A 82 15.52 2.87 1.45
C ALA A 82 15.45 1.33 1.37
N ILE A 83 16.19 0.69 0.46
CA ILE A 83 16.17 -0.76 0.27
C ILE A 83 17.05 -1.43 1.34
N PRO A 84 16.52 -2.38 2.13
CA PRO A 84 17.32 -3.14 3.10
C PRO A 84 18.53 -3.83 2.44
N LYS A 85 19.67 -3.86 3.14
CA LYS A 85 20.95 -4.40 2.63
C LYS A 85 20.81 -5.81 2.02
N SER A 86 20.05 -6.69 2.68
CA SER A 86 19.83 -8.06 2.22
C SER A 86 19.05 -8.14 0.90
N ILE A 87 18.13 -7.19 0.66
CA ILE A 87 17.38 -7.10 -0.60
C ILE A 87 18.24 -6.46 -1.68
N LYS A 88 18.99 -5.38 -1.37
CA LYS A 88 19.96 -4.78 -2.31
C LYS A 88 20.93 -5.81 -2.88
N ALA A 89 21.49 -6.66 -2.01
CA ALA A 89 22.42 -7.73 -2.40
C ALA A 89 21.79 -8.74 -3.37
N LYS A 90 20.55 -9.19 -3.10
CA LYS A 90 19.81 -10.10 -3.99
C LYS A 90 19.51 -9.47 -5.36
N LEU A 91 19.33 -8.16 -5.42
CA LEU A 91 19.04 -7.40 -6.63
C LEU A 91 20.30 -6.91 -7.37
N GLY A 92 21.50 -7.13 -6.82
CA GLY A 92 22.75 -6.64 -7.42
C GLY A 92 22.91 -5.12 -7.41
N ILE A 93 22.21 -4.42 -6.51
CA ILE A 93 22.31 -2.96 -6.39
C ILE A 93 23.49 -2.62 -5.47
N LYS A 94 24.50 -1.95 -6.03
CA LYS A 94 25.66 -1.41 -5.31
C LYS A 94 25.26 -0.20 -4.45
#